data_AF-A0A8B9N9E3-F1
#
_entry.id   AF-A0A8B9N9E3-F1
#
_cell.length_a   1.000
_cell.length_b   1.000
_cell.length_c   1.000
_cell.angle_alpha   90.00
_cell.angle_beta   90.00
_cell.angle_gamma   90.00
#
_symmetry.space_group_name_H-M   'P 1'
#
loop_
_entity.id
_entity.type
_entity.pdbx_description
1 polymer ?
#
loop_
_entity_poly.entity_id
_entity_poly.type
_entity_poly.pdbx_seq_one_letter_code
_entity_poly.pdbx_strand_id
1 'polypeptide(L)'
;MPLFGKTFSPKKTPPRKCASLSNLHSLDRSTREIELGLDYGIPTMNLAGQSLKFENGQWVAESGSFTGDRREMQRLRKRNQQLEEENNLLRLKVDILLDMVSLCPTVTCPRHFPGTNSLSRRCWPVAVNLGVISVP
;
A
#
# COMPACT_ATOMS: atom_id res chain seq x y z
N MET A 1 36.09 64.75 23.89
CA MET A 1 35.27 64.40 22.71
C MET A 1 36.14 64.46 21.46
N PRO A 2 36.39 63.34 20.78
CA PRO A 2 36.62 63.27 19.33
C PRO A 2 35.27 62.90 18.67
N LEU A 3 34.49 63.81 18.07
CA LEU A 3 34.59 64.37 16.70
C LEU A 3 34.94 63.34 15.61
N PHE A 4 33.88 62.67 15.14
CA PHE A 4 33.65 62.07 13.81
C PHE A 4 34.69 61.09 13.22
N GLY A 5 34.25 59.82 13.15
CA GLY A 5 34.18 59.15 11.85
C GLY A 5 35.32 58.20 11.47
N LYS A 6 35.52 57.10 12.21
CA LYS A 6 35.90 55.85 11.52
C LYS A 6 34.61 55.23 10.99
N THR A 7 34.20 55.68 9.80
CA THR A 7 33.10 55.06 9.06
C THR A 7 33.47 53.61 8.82
N PHE A 8 32.74 52.71 9.48
CA PHE A 8 32.80 51.28 9.24
C PHE A 8 32.75 51.04 7.73
N SER A 9 33.89 50.63 7.16
CA SER A 9 34.06 50.38 5.73
C SER A 9 34.25 48.87 5.57
N PRO A 10 33.17 48.07 5.67
CA PRO A 10 33.28 46.64 5.55
C PRO A 10 33.88 46.31 4.18
N LYS A 11 34.97 45.53 4.17
CA LYS A 11 35.56 45.04 2.93
C LYS A 11 34.47 44.33 2.14
N LYS A 12 34.35 44.66 0.84
CA LYS A 12 33.46 43.94 -0.09
C LYS A 12 33.78 42.45 0.03
N THR A 13 32.79 41.67 0.46
CA THR A 13 32.91 40.21 0.45
C THR A 13 33.19 39.75 -0.99
N PRO A 14 34.19 38.88 -1.22
CA PRO A 14 34.45 38.35 -2.54
C PRO A 14 33.15 37.79 -3.14
N PRO A 15 32.89 38.00 -4.45
CA PRO A 15 31.73 37.42 -5.10
C PRO A 15 31.66 35.94 -4.75
N ARG A 16 30.57 35.53 -4.09
CA ARG A 16 30.34 34.11 -3.83
C ARG A 16 30.27 33.46 -5.21
N LYS A 17 31.15 32.48 -5.46
CA LYS A 17 31.03 31.56 -6.59
C LYS A 17 29.84 30.62 -6.32
N CYS A 18 28.65 31.19 -6.15
CA CYS A 18 27.44 30.44 -6.39
C CYS A 18 27.40 30.26 -7.90
N ALA A 19 28.17 29.30 -8.41
CA ALA A 19 27.87 28.74 -9.70
C ALA A 19 26.46 28.19 -9.53
N SER A 20 25.50 28.83 -10.18
CA SER A 20 24.25 28.15 -10.47
C SER A 20 24.64 26.78 -11.02
N LEU A 21 24.08 25.70 -10.47
CA LEU A 21 24.23 24.38 -11.09
C LEU A 21 23.67 24.37 -12.52
N SER A 22 23.03 25.46 -12.96
CA SER A 22 22.77 25.71 -14.36
C SER A 22 24.06 26.06 -15.11
N ASN A 23 24.70 25.04 -15.69
CA ASN A 23 25.65 25.18 -16.81
C ASN A 23 24.97 25.73 -18.09
N LEU A 24 23.83 26.41 -17.97
CA LEU A 24 22.98 26.87 -19.07
C LEU A 24 23.71 27.79 -20.05
N HIS A 25 24.66 28.59 -19.54
CA HIS A 25 25.46 29.51 -20.34
C HIS A 25 26.65 28.83 -21.04
N SER A 26 27.10 27.67 -20.55
CA SER A 26 28.18 26.89 -21.15
C SER A 26 27.68 25.81 -22.11
N LEU A 27 26.39 25.47 -22.06
CA LEU A 27 25.77 24.58 -23.03
C LEU A 27 25.60 25.33 -24.36
N ASP A 28 25.95 24.66 -25.45
CA ASP A 28 25.66 25.11 -26.80
C ASP A 28 24.14 25.16 -27.03
N ARG A 29 23.75 25.95 -28.04
CA ARG A 29 22.34 26.19 -28.35
C ARG A 29 21.57 24.88 -28.61
N SER A 30 22.17 23.96 -29.36
CA SER A 30 21.58 22.66 -29.69
C SER A 30 21.37 21.80 -28.44
N THR A 31 22.39 21.60 -27.60
CA THR A 31 22.24 20.81 -26.37
C THR A 31 21.20 21.41 -25.43
N ARG A 32 21.16 22.75 -25.33
CA ARG A 32 20.16 23.44 -24.51
C ARG A 32 18.73 23.22 -25.02
N GLU A 33 18.53 23.22 -26.34
CA GLU A 33 17.22 22.96 -26.95
C GLU A 33 16.78 21.50 -26.79
N ILE A 34 17.71 20.54 -26.71
CA ILE A 34 17.40 19.12 -26.49
C ILE A 34 17.09 18.83 -25.02
N GLU A 35 17.89 19.35 -24.08
CA GLU A 35 17.75 19.02 -22.66
C GLU A 35 16.68 19.87 -21.94
N LEU A 36 16.53 21.13 -22.35
CA LEU A 36 15.71 22.13 -21.65
C LEU A 36 14.72 22.83 -22.59
N GLY A 37 14.63 22.39 -23.85
CA GLY A 37 13.65 22.91 -24.79
C GLY A 37 12.24 22.47 -24.47
N LEU A 38 11.26 23.14 -25.07
CA LEU A 38 9.83 22.87 -24.83
C LEU A 38 9.29 21.63 -25.56
N ASP A 39 10.13 20.99 -26.37
CA ASP A 39 9.79 19.80 -27.15
C ASP A 39 10.11 18.52 -26.35
N TYR A 40 9.33 18.28 -25.29
CA TYR A 40 9.53 17.16 -24.37
C TYR A 40 8.99 15.82 -24.91
N GLY A 41 8.39 15.81 -26.10
CA GLY A 41 7.71 14.63 -26.65
C GLY A 41 6.62 14.07 -25.73
N ILE A 42 6.32 12.78 -25.91
CA ILE A 42 5.44 12.05 -24.98
C ILE A 42 6.25 11.78 -23.70
N PRO A 43 5.77 12.14 -22.49
CA PRO A 43 6.47 11.82 -21.26
C PRO A 43 6.76 10.33 -21.15
N THR A 44 8.03 9.99 -20.92
CA THR A 44 8.49 8.61 -20.69
C THR A 44 9.14 8.49 -19.33
N MET A 45 9.11 7.30 -18.73
CA MET A 45 9.64 7.02 -17.41
C MET A 45 10.22 5.61 -17.38
N ASN A 46 11.42 5.45 -16.83
CA ASN A 46 12.02 4.14 -16.61
C ASN A 46 11.95 3.78 -15.12
N LEU A 47 11.15 2.77 -14.76
CA LEU A 47 11.05 2.25 -13.40
C LEU A 47 11.38 0.77 -13.42
N ALA A 48 12.31 0.35 -12.55
CA ALA A 48 12.70 -1.06 -12.39
C ALA A 48 13.09 -1.75 -13.72
N GLY A 49 13.67 -1.01 -14.66
CA GLY A 49 14.05 -1.54 -15.99
C GLY A 49 12.90 -1.61 -17.00
N GLN A 50 11.73 -1.06 -16.67
CA GLN A 50 10.57 -0.97 -17.57
C GLN A 50 10.42 0.46 -18.10
N SER A 51 10.38 0.60 -19.42
CA SER A 51 10.03 1.84 -20.12
C SER A 51 8.51 2.03 -20.12
N LEU A 52 8.03 3.11 -19.53
CA LEU A 52 6.63 3.52 -19.46
C LEU A 52 6.46 4.81 -20.27
N LYS A 53 5.40 4.88 -21.07
CA LYS A 53 4.99 6.07 -21.83
C LYS A 53 3.64 6.57 -21.36
N PHE A 54 3.46 7.88 -21.30
CA PHE A 54 2.21 8.49 -20.88
C PHE A 54 1.25 8.64 -22.06
N GLU A 55 0.22 7.81 -22.13
CA GLU A 55 -0.78 7.81 -23.20
C GLU A 55 -2.19 7.79 -22.61
N ASN A 56 -3.11 8.61 -23.16
CA ASN A 56 -4.51 8.68 -22.74
C ASN A 56 -4.73 8.90 -21.22
N GLY A 57 -3.83 9.65 -20.55
CA GLY A 57 -3.92 9.90 -19.12
C GLY A 57 -3.38 8.78 -18.22
N GLN A 58 -2.76 7.75 -18.80
CA GLN A 58 -2.24 6.59 -18.07
C GLN A 58 -0.79 6.29 -18.47
N TRP A 59 -0.02 5.73 -17.54
CA TRP A 59 1.30 5.19 -17.83
C TRP A 59 1.15 3.79 -18.42
N VAL A 60 1.52 3.63 -19.68
CA VAL A 60 1.46 2.38 -20.43
C VAL A 60 2.88 1.89 -20.64
N ALA A 61 3.15 0.63 -20.33
CA ALA A 61 4.44 0.05 -20.63
C ALA A 61 4.66 -0.08 -22.13
N GLU A 62 5.85 0.29 -22.58
CA GLU A 62 6.30 0.08 -23.94
C GLU A 62 6.33 -1.43 -24.20
N SER A 63 5.61 -1.87 -25.23
CA SER A 63 5.24 -3.25 -25.52
C SER A 63 6.43 -4.24 -25.45
N GLY A 64 6.74 -4.76 -24.26
CA GLY A 64 7.94 -5.60 -24.10
C GLY A 64 7.98 -6.57 -22.92
N SER A 65 7.23 -6.38 -21.83
CA SER A 65 7.48 -7.22 -20.63
C SER A 65 6.30 -7.43 -19.67
N PHE A 66 5.04 -7.35 -20.13
CA PHE A 66 3.86 -7.48 -19.25
C PHE A 66 3.14 -8.84 -19.30
N THR A 67 3.57 -9.78 -20.13
CA THR A 67 2.86 -11.07 -20.29
C THR A 67 3.05 -12.01 -19.09
N GLY A 68 4.22 -11.99 -18.44
CA GLY A 68 4.50 -12.73 -17.20
C GLY A 68 3.77 -12.14 -16.00
N ASP A 69 3.89 -10.82 -15.82
CA ASP A 69 3.33 -10.08 -14.70
C ASP A 69 1.78 -10.12 -14.70
N ARG A 70 1.14 -10.07 -15.88
CA ARG A 70 -0.31 -10.20 -15.98
C ARG A 70 -0.84 -11.57 -15.52
N ARG A 71 -0.09 -12.66 -15.79
CA ARG A 71 -0.48 -14.00 -15.32
C ARG A 71 -0.27 -14.15 -13.82
N GLU A 72 0.84 -13.64 -13.30
CA GLU A 72 1.13 -13.63 -11.87
C GLU A 72 0.11 -12.77 -11.11
N MET A 73 -0.19 -11.58 -11.60
CA MET A 73 -1.22 -10.69 -11.06
C MET A 73 -2.60 -11.35 -11.05
N GLN A 74 -2.96 -12.10 -12.09
CA GLN A 74 -4.23 -12.85 -12.10
C GLN A 74 -4.24 -13.97 -11.06
N ARG A 75 -3.13 -14.68 -10.86
CA ARG A 75 -3.00 -15.70 -9.80
C ARG A 75 -3.09 -15.08 -8.41
N LEU A 76 -2.40 -13.97 -8.18
CA LEU A 76 -2.43 -13.22 -6.92
C LEU A 76 -3.83 -12.73 -6.60
N ARG A 77 -4.57 -12.20 -7.59
CA ARG A 77 -5.97 -11.79 -7.41
C ARG A 77 -6.86 -12.95 -6.97
N LYS A 78 -6.75 -14.12 -7.63
CA LYS A 78 -7.52 -15.31 -7.23
C LYS A 78 -7.19 -15.77 -5.81
N ARG A 79 -5.91 -15.77 -5.45
CA ARG A 79 -5.47 -16.15 -4.09
C ARG A 79 -5.98 -15.16 -3.04
N ASN A 80 -5.92 -13.86 -3.32
CA ASN A 80 -6.45 -12.85 -2.41
C ASN A 80 -7.96 -13.01 -2.21
N GLN A 81 -8.71 -13.27 -3.28
CA GLN A 81 -10.16 -13.52 -3.18
C GLN A 81 -10.47 -14.74 -2.30
N GLN A 82 -9.75 -15.84 -2.50
CA GLN A 82 -9.90 -17.04 -1.65
C GLN A 82 -9.57 -16.74 -0.18
N LEU A 83 -8.48 -16.02 0.08
CA LEU A 83 -8.11 -15.63 1.44
C LEU A 83 -9.14 -14.69 2.08
N GLU A 84 -9.75 -13.81 1.31
CA GLU A 84 -10.81 -12.91 1.78
C GLU A 84 -12.08 -13.68 2.13
N GLU A 85 -12.48 -14.67 1.31
CA GLU A 85 -13.59 -15.57 1.59
C GLU A 85 -13.33 -16.41 2.86
N GLU A 86 -12.13 -17.00 3.00
CA GLU A 86 -11.73 -17.71 4.21
C GLU A 86 -11.72 -16.80 5.44
N ASN A 87 -11.21 -15.57 5.31
CA ASN A 87 -11.19 -14.61 6.42
C ASN A 87 -12.60 -14.25 6.87
N ASN A 88 -13.50 -13.97 5.92
CA ASN A 88 -14.89 -13.67 6.21
C ASN A 88 -15.59 -14.86 6.89
N LEU A 89 -15.36 -16.08 6.42
CA LEU A 89 -15.90 -17.28 7.06
C LEU A 89 -15.35 -17.45 8.48
N LEU A 90 -14.04 -17.26 8.69
CA LEU A 90 -13.42 -17.38 10.00
C LEU A 90 -13.98 -16.36 10.99
N ARG A 91 -14.20 -15.11 10.56
CA ARG A 91 -14.87 -14.09 11.38
C ARG A 91 -16.27 -14.53 11.79
N LEU A 92 -17.09 -15.01 10.85
CA LEU A 92 -18.42 -15.53 11.15
C LEU A 92 -18.37 -16.71 12.13
N LYS A 93 -17.41 -17.62 11.99
CA LYS A 93 -17.24 -18.74 12.93
C LYS A 93 -16.93 -18.25 14.34
N VAL A 94 -16.07 -17.23 14.47
CA VAL A 94 -15.75 -16.61 15.76
C VAL A 94 -16.98 -15.95 16.36
N ASP A 95 -17.74 -15.18 15.58
CA ASP A 95 -18.96 -14.52 16.07
C ASP A 95 -19.99 -15.55 16.56
N ILE A 96 -20.21 -16.62 15.81
CA ILE A 96 -21.11 -17.71 16.21
C ILE A 96 -20.60 -18.41 17.48
N LEU A 97 -19.30 -18.65 17.61
CA LEU A 97 -18.70 -19.22 18.83
C LEU A 97 -18.94 -18.31 20.04
N LEU A 98 -18.71 -17.00 19.86
CA LEU A 98 -18.94 -16.01 20.91
C LEU A 98 -20.42 -15.94 21.29
N ASP A 99 -21.34 -15.99 20.33
CA ASP A 99 -22.78 -16.09 20.58
C ASP A 99 -23.12 -17.37 21.35
N MET A 100 -22.57 -18.52 20.95
CA MET A 100 -22.82 -19.79 21.65
C MET A 100 -22.32 -19.78 23.09
N VAL A 101 -21.18 -19.13 23.37
CA VAL A 101 -20.62 -19.03 24.73
C VAL A 101 -21.31 -17.93 25.55
N SER A 102 -21.72 -16.83 24.94
CA SER A 102 -22.39 -15.72 25.64
C SER A 102 -23.87 -16.01 25.93
N LEU A 103 -24.55 -16.73 25.03
CA LEU A 103 -25.94 -17.20 25.23
C LEU A 103 -26.01 -18.49 26.06
N CYS A 104 -24.89 -19.17 26.29
CA CYS A 104 -24.80 -20.26 27.27
C CYS A 104 -24.34 -19.66 28.61
N PRO A 105 -25.25 -19.37 29.56
CA PRO A 105 -24.89 -18.66 30.77
C PRO A 105 -23.80 -19.43 31.51
N THR A 106 -22.67 -18.77 31.74
CA THR A 106 -21.45 -19.28 32.41
C THR A 106 -21.63 -19.66 33.88
N VAL A 107 -22.84 -20.01 34.33
CA VAL A 107 -23.06 -20.58 35.67
C VAL A 107 -24.22 -21.55 35.62
N THR A 108 -24.00 -22.74 35.06
CA THR A 108 -24.51 -24.05 35.52
C THR A 108 -24.32 -25.11 34.43
N CYS A 109 -23.10 -25.61 34.30
CA CYS A 109 -22.90 -26.98 33.83
C CYS A 109 -22.49 -27.82 35.06
N PRO A 110 -23.42 -28.47 35.77
CA PRO A 110 -23.05 -29.51 36.72
C PRO A 110 -22.37 -30.63 35.93
N ARG A 111 -21.32 -31.22 36.50
CA ARG A 111 -20.64 -32.44 36.04
C ARG A 111 -21.54 -33.69 36.10
N HIS A 112 -22.82 -33.58 35.77
CA HIS A 112 -23.74 -34.70 35.72
C HIS A 112 -24.70 -34.51 34.54
N PHE A 113 -24.50 -35.30 33.48
CA PHE A 113 -25.57 -35.64 32.55
C PHE A 113 -26.53 -36.57 33.30
N PRO A 114 -27.66 -36.04 33.78
CA PRO A 114 -28.93 -36.50 33.23
C PRO A 114 -29.86 -35.31 32.93
N GLY A 115 -30.53 -35.34 31.79
CA GLY A 115 -31.56 -34.34 31.47
C GLY A 115 -31.02 -33.09 30.77
N THR A 116 -30.58 -33.27 29.53
CA THR A 116 -30.29 -32.21 28.57
C THR A 116 -31.39 -31.15 28.48
N ASN A 117 -31.04 -29.89 28.76
CA ASN A 117 -31.84 -28.74 28.35
C ASN A 117 -31.99 -28.71 26.81
N SER A 118 -33.21 -28.50 26.33
CA SER A 118 -33.59 -28.55 24.90
C SER A 118 -32.78 -27.62 24.00
N LEU A 119 -32.25 -26.53 24.55
CA LEU A 119 -31.39 -25.55 23.87
C LEU A 119 -29.99 -26.10 23.56
N SER A 120 -29.38 -26.83 24.50
CA SER A 120 -28.05 -27.44 24.31
C SER A 120 -28.07 -28.51 23.21
N ARG A 121 -29.15 -29.30 23.13
CA ARG A 121 -29.34 -30.28 22.03
C ARG A 121 -29.56 -29.65 20.66
N ARG A 122 -30.01 -28.39 20.58
CA ARG A 122 -30.28 -27.71 19.30
C ARG A 122 -29.06 -26.98 18.75
N CYS A 123 -28.25 -26.37 19.61
CA CYS A 123 -27.06 -25.63 19.16
C CYS A 123 -25.88 -26.53 18.76
N TRP A 124 -25.72 -27.70 19.40
CA TRP A 124 -24.61 -28.63 19.12
C TRP A 124 -24.60 -29.17 17.67
N PRO A 125 -25.72 -29.70 17.14
CA PRO A 125 -25.76 -30.17 15.75
C PRO A 125 -25.48 -29.05 14.75
N VAL A 126 -25.93 -27.83 15.04
CA VAL A 126 -25.70 -26.64 14.20
C VAL A 126 -24.21 -26.26 14.19
N ALA A 127 -23.55 -26.28 15.36
CA ALA A 127 -22.12 -25.99 15.47
C ALA A 127 -21.24 -27.03 14.75
N VAL A 128 -21.62 -28.31 14.80
CA VAL A 128 -20.93 -29.39 14.07
C VAL A 128 -21.16 -29.26 12.56
N ASN A 129 -22.38 -28.98 12.12
CA ASN A 129 -22.72 -28.85 10.70
C ASN A 129 -22.09 -27.59 10.05
N LEU A 130 -21.89 -26.53 10.83
CA LEU A 130 -21.12 -25.35 10.41
C LEU A 130 -19.59 -25.55 10.47
N GLY A 131 -19.11 -26.73 10.88
CA GLY A 131 -17.69 -27.03 11.00
C GLY A 131 -16.96 -26.10 11.98
N VAL A 132 -17.68 -25.68 13.04
CA VAL A 132 -17.19 -24.81 14.11
C VAL A 132 -16.58 -25.64 15.25
N ILE A 133 -17.09 -26.86 15.45
CA ILE A 133 -16.59 -27.84 16.41
C ILE A 133 -16.28 -29.13 15.65
N SER A 134 -15.06 -29.65 15.78
CA SER A 134 -14.73 -31.01 15.30
C SER A 134 -15.08 -32.04 16.37
N VAL A 135 -15.83 -33.06 15.96
CA VAL A 135 -16.08 -34.26 16.78
C VAL A 135 -14.89 -35.21 16.54
N PRO A 136 -14.30 -35.81 17.59
CA PRO A 136 -13.27 -36.85 17.43
C PRO A 136 -13.78 -38.10 16.71
#